data_AF-A0A9D7CJU4-F1
#
_entry.id   AF-A0A9D7CJU4-F1
#
_cell.length_a   1.000
_cell.length_b   1.000
_cell.length_c   1.000
_cell.angle_alpha   90.00
_cell.angle_beta   90.00
_cell.angle_gamma   90.00
#
_symmetry.space_group_name_H-M   'P 1'
#
loop_
_entity.id
_entity.type
_entity.pdbx_description
1 polymer ?
#
loop_
_entity_poly.entity_id
_entity_poly.type
_entity_poly.pdbx_seq_one_letter_code
_entity_poly.pdbx_strand_id
1 'polypeptide(L)'
;MTKQQNPAVVDGLNVLLATSYALYLKTHNYHWNVTGPMFTTLHTLFETQYTELAIAVDEIAERIRSLGAFAPGSFTAFAKLSTVAEENGRPEAKDMIRVLTADQEAVSDAARQVIKAAEAAGDQATADLGTRRLDVHEKHAWMLRSHLE
;
A
#
# COMPACT_ATOMS: atom_id res chain seq x y z
N MET A 1 -1.17 -19.49 25.13
CA MET A 1 -2.22 -18.46 25.28
C MET A 1 -2.20 -17.61 24.03
N THR A 2 -3.22 -17.73 23.18
CA THR A 2 -3.41 -16.83 22.03
C THR A 2 -3.57 -15.41 22.59
N LYS A 3 -2.68 -14.47 22.20
CA LYS A 3 -2.86 -13.05 22.51
C LYS A 3 -4.26 -12.67 22.03
N GLN A 4 -5.07 -12.13 22.93
CA GLN A 4 -6.41 -11.67 22.59
C GLN A 4 -6.31 -10.65 21.45
N GLN A 5 -7.11 -10.85 20.39
CA GLN A 5 -7.17 -9.95 19.26
C GLN A 5 -7.46 -8.53 19.75
N ASN A 6 -6.59 -7.58 19.41
CA ASN A 6 -6.94 -6.17 19.54
C ASN A 6 -7.65 -5.75 18.24
N PRO A 7 -8.98 -5.48 18.28
CA PRO A 7 -9.74 -5.17 17.07
C PRO A 7 -9.17 -3.98 16.30
N ALA A 8 -8.69 -2.96 17.00
CA ALA A 8 -8.12 -1.76 16.36
C ALA A 8 -6.87 -2.08 15.54
N VAL A 9 -6.04 -3.03 15.98
CA VAL A 9 -4.85 -3.48 15.24
C VAL A 9 -5.26 -4.24 13.98
N VAL A 10 -6.21 -5.17 14.12
CA VAL A 10 -6.72 -5.96 12.99
C VAL A 10 -7.41 -5.08 11.96
N ASP A 11 -8.25 -4.14 12.40
CA ASP A 11 -8.96 -3.21 11.52
C ASP A 11 -7.99 -2.29 10.78
N GLY A 12 -6.95 -1.79 11.48
CA GLY A 12 -5.88 -1.01 10.86
C GLY A 12 -5.13 -1.82 9.79
N LEU A 13 -4.78 -3.08 10.08
CA LEU A 13 -4.12 -3.96 9.13
C LEU A 13 -5.02 -4.29 7.92
N ASN A 14 -6.33 -4.45 8.12
CA ASN A 14 -7.28 -4.68 7.03
C ASN A 14 -7.34 -3.48 6.06
N VAL A 15 -7.33 -2.25 6.59
CA VAL A 15 -7.25 -1.03 5.79
C VAL A 15 -5.90 -0.93 5.07
N LEU A 16 -4.80 -1.20 5.77
CA LEU A 16 -3.47 -1.19 5.17
C LEU A 16 -3.36 -2.21 4.03
N LEU A 17 -3.83 -3.45 4.24
CA LEU A 17 -3.85 -4.49 3.20
C LEU A 17 -4.65 -4.05 1.98
N ALA A 18 -5.88 -3.57 2.18
CA ALA A 18 -6.74 -3.14 1.09
C ALA A 18 -6.14 -1.97 0.30
N THR A 19 -5.58 -1.00 1.01
CA THR A 19 -4.96 0.20 0.41
C THR A 19 -3.69 -0.16 -0.35
N SER A 20 -2.83 -1.03 0.20
CA SER A 20 -1.65 -1.54 -0.49
C SER A 20 -2.00 -2.37 -1.73
N TYR A 21 -3.07 -3.19 -1.66
CA TYR A 21 -3.52 -3.98 -2.81
C TYR A 21 -4.13 -3.10 -3.93
N ALA A 22 -4.87 -2.05 -3.56
CA ALA A 22 -5.37 -1.07 -4.53
C ALA A 22 -4.21 -0.33 -5.23
N LEU A 23 -3.20 0.11 -4.47
CA LEU A 23 -1.99 0.70 -5.04
C LEU A 23 -1.21 -0.29 -5.92
N TYR A 24 -1.09 -1.56 -5.51
CA TYR A 24 -0.47 -2.63 -6.31
C TYR A 24 -1.13 -2.73 -7.69
N LEU A 25 -2.46 -2.88 -7.71
CA LEU A 25 -3.22 -3.02 -8.94
C LEU A 25 -3.08 -1.78 -9.83
N LYS A 26 -3.19 -0.57 -9.25
CA LYS A 26 -3.05 0.68 -9.99
C LYS A 26 -1.65 0.86 -10.58
N THR A 27 -0.61 0.57 -9.80
CA THR A 27 0.78 0.65 -10.27
C THR A 27 1.05 -0.34 -11.41
N HIS A 28 0.50 -1.57 -11.31
CA HIS A 28 0.61 -2.56 -12.37
C HIS A 28 -0.15 -2.13 -13.64
N ASN A 29 -1.33 -1.52 -13.49
CA ASN A 29 -2.07 -0.90 -14.59
C ASN A 29 -1.22 0.17 -15.30
N TYR A 30 -0.58 1.08 -14.54
CA TYR A 30 0.27 2.11 -15.12
C TYR A 30 1.51 1.55 -15.80
N HIS A 31 2.12 0.50 -15.25
CA HIS A 31 3.18 -0.23 -15.93
C HIS A 31 2.75 -0.71 -17.31
N TRP A 32 1.57 -1.32 -17.46
CA TRP A 32 1.08 -1.77 -18.76
C TRP A 32 0.78 -0.63 -19.73
N ASN A 33 0.26 0.50 -19.22
CA ASN A 33 -0.40 1.51 -20.06
C ASN A 33 0.38 2.80 -20.25
N VAL A 34 1.51 3.01 -19.57
CA VAL A 34 2.34 4.20 -19.73
C VAL A 34 2.84 4.31 -21.17
N THR A 35 2.82 5.53 -21.71
CA THR A 35 3.31 5.85 -23.06
C THR A 35 4.11 7.16 -23.04
N GLY A 36 4.82 7.43 -24.12
CA GLY A 36 5.56 8.68 -24.32
C GLY A 36 7.07 8.56 -24.14
N PRO A 37 7.81 9.68 -24.17
CA PRO A 37 9.28 9.68 -24.24
C PRO A 37 9.98 9.01 -23.05
N MET A 38 9.30 8.93 -21.90
CA MET A 38 9.83 8.30 -20.68
C MET A 38 9.39 6.84 -20.51
N PHE A 39 8.83 6.20 -21.55
CA PHE A 39 8.24 4.87 -21.49
C PHE A 39 9.11 3.88 -20.70
N THR A 40 10.35 3.63 -21.14
CA THR A 40 11.22 2.63 -20.50
C THR A 40 11.48 2.94 -19.04
N THR A 41 11.78 4.21 -18.72
CA THR A 41 12.08 4.63 -17.34
C THR A 41 10.89 4.40 -16.41
N LEU A 42 9.69 4.85 -16.82
CA LEU A 42 8.50 4.74 -15.99
C LEU A 42 7.96 3.31 -15.94
N HIS A 43 8.02 2.58 -17.06
CA HIS A 43 7.64 1.17 -17.13
C HIS A 43 8.45 0.33 -16.14
N THR A 44 9.78 0.49 -16.10
CA THR A 44 10.66 -0.21 -15.13
C THR A 44 10.46 0.28 -13.69
N LEU A 45 10.25 1.58 -13.48
CA LEU A 45 9.97 2.12 -12.15
C LEU A 45 8.68 1.53 -11.56
N PHE A 46 7.60 1.51 -12.35
CA PHE A 46 6.31 0.96 -11.93
C PHE A 46 6.41 -0.55 -11.69
N GLU A 47 7.20 -1.28 -12.48
CA GLU A 47 7.49 -2.71 -12.23
C GLU A 47 8.18 -2.95 -10.90
N THR A 48 9.19 -2.15 -10.61
CA THR A 48 9.91 -2.22 -9.33
C THR A 48 8.95 -2.00 -8.17
N GLN A 49 8.08 -0.99 -8.25
CA GLN A 49 7.13 -0.67 -7.19
C GLN A 49 6.02 -1.72 -7.03
N TYR A 50 5.39 -2.21 -8.12
CA TYR A 50 4.34 -3.22 -7.96
C TYR A 50 4.91 -4.56 -7.47
N THR A 51 6.16 -4.90 -7.81
CA THR A 51 6.79 -6.14 -7.35
C THR A 51 7.07 -6.08 -5.85
N GLU A 52 7.51 -4.94 -5.35
CA GLU A 52 7.65 -4.68 -3.91
C GLU A 52 6.30 -4.80 -3.19
N LEU A 53 5.27 -4.17 -3.75
CA LEU A 53 3.91 -4.23 -3.20
C LEU A 53 3.34 -5.65 -3.19
N ALA A 54 3.68 -6.50 -4.16
CA ALA A 54 3.24 -7.90 -4.19
C ALA A 54 3.77 -8.70 -2.99
N ILE A 55 5.00 -8.40 -2.53
CA ILE A 55 5.57 -9.00 -1.31
C ILE A 55 4.87 -8.40 -0.08
N ALA A 56 4.66 -7.09 -0.09
CA ALA A 56 4.03 -6.36 1.01
C ALA A 56 2.64 -6.89 1.38
N VAL A 57 1.78 -7.11 0.39
CA VAL A 57 0.40 -7.55 0.62
C VAL A 57 0.36 -8.93 1.30
N ASP A 58 1.31 -9.81 0.99
CA ASP A 58 1.44 -11.10 1.63
C ASP A 58 1.86 -10.95 3.10
N GLU A 59 2.92 -10.19 3.39
CA GLU A 59 3.38 -9.93 4.76
C GLU A 59 2.26 -9.35 5.65
N ILE A 60 1.47 -8.42 5.12
CA ILE A 60 0.35 -7.80 5.85
C ILE A 60 -0.78 -8.82 6.08
N ALA A 61 -1.16 -9.58 5.05
CA ALA A 61 -2.19 -10.59 5.16
C ALA A 61 -1.81 -11.70 6.16
N GLU A 62 -0.58 -12.20 6.08
CA GLU A 62 -0.05 -13.18 7.02
C GLU A 62 0.01 -12.61 8.45
N ARG A 63 0.33 -11.32 8.61
CA ARG A 63 0.27 -10.69 9.93
C ARG A 63 -1.15 -10.71 10.51
N ILE A 64 -2.17 -10.39 9.72
CA ILE A 64 -3.58 -10.50 10.15
C ILE A 64 -3.90 -11.94 10.58
N ARG A 65 -3.48 -12.93 9.78
CA ARG A 65 -3.67 -14.36 10.10
C ARG A 65 -2.95 -14.79 11.37
N SER A 66 -1.74 -14.28 11.61
CA SER A 66 -0.95 -14.56 12.82
C SER A 66 -1.60 -14.04 14.10
N LEU A 67 -2.44 -13.00 13.99
CA LEU A 67 -3.28 -12.49 15.09
C LEU A 67 -4.59 -13.29 15.25
N GLY A 68 -4.81 -14.31 14.42
CA GLY A 68 -5.99 -15.17 14.43
C GLY A 68 -7.22 -14.58 13.72
N ALA A 69 -7.10 -13.42 13.09
CA ALA A 69 -8.18 -12.78 12.30
C ALA A 69 -8.08 -13.19 10.83
N PHE A 70 -9.18 -13.16 10.08
CA PHE A 70 -9.18 -13.47 8.64
C PHE A 70 -8.86 -12.23 7.82
N ALA A 71 -7.83 -12.34 6.98
CA ALA A 71 -7.48 -11.28 6.04
C ALA A 71 -8.56 -11.15 4.95
N PRO A 72 -9.01 -9.93 4.60
CA PRO A 72 -9.86 -9.72 3.44
C PRO A 72 -9.10 -10.08 2.15
N GLY A 73 -9.83 -10.58 1.15
CA GLY A 73 -9.23 -11.08 -0.09
C GLY A 73 -10.18 -11.07 -1.29
N SER A 74 -11.12 -10.13 -1.33
CA SER A 74 -12.03 -9.95 -2.47
C SER A 74 -12.02 -8.49 -2.93
N PHE A 75 -12.28 -8.27 -4.22
CA PHE A 75 -12.38 -6.91 -4.77
C PHE A 75 -13.40 -6.06 -4.02
N THR A 76 -14.58 -6.60 -3.70
CA THR A 76 -15.59 -5.89 -2.92
C THR A 76 -15.11 -5.50 -1.52
N ALA A 77 -14.34 -6.37 -0.85
CA ALA A 77 -13.79 -6.05 0.46
C ALA A 77 -12.73 -4.95 0.35
N PHE A 78 -11.82 -5.04 -0.61
CA PHE A 78 -10.77 -4.05 -0.81
C PHE A 78 -11.33 -2.69 -1.23
N ALA A 79 -12.30 -2.65 -2.15
CA ALA A 79 -12.97 -1.41 -2.56
C ALA A 79 -13.67 -0.70 -1.39
N LYS A 80 -14.17 -1.45 -0.40
CA LYS A 80 -14.81 -0.88 0.80
C LYS A 80 -13.80 -0.34 1.82
N LEU A 81 -12.62 -0.94 1.89
CA LEU A 81 -11.64 -0.68 2.96
C LEU A 81 -10.51 0.27 2.53
N SER A 82 -10.14 0.25 1.25
CA SER A 82 -9.04 1.03 0.69
C SER A 82 -9.29 2.53 0.81
N THR A 83 -8.24 3.28 1.14
CA THR A 83 -8.23 4.76 1.02
C THR A 83 -7.71 5.24 -0.33
N VAL A 84 -7.11 4.36 -1.12
CA VAL A 84 -6.74 4.61 -2.52
C VAL A 84 -7.97 4.39 -3.41
N ALA A 85 -8.29 5.39 -4.22
CA ALA A 85 -9.39 5.33 -5.19
C ALA A 85 -9.00 4.51 -6.42
N GLU A 86 -9.98 3.88 -7.07
CA GLU A 86 -9.77 3.21 -8.36
C GLU A 86 -9.41 4.23 -9.46
N GLU A 87 -8.57 3.79 -10.41
CA GLU A 87 -8.32 4.55 -11.64
C GLU A 87 -9.21 3.98 -12.76
N ASN A 88 -10.06 4.83 -13.30
CA ASN A 88 -11.04 4.47 -14.34
C ASN A 88 -10.69 5.08 -15.71
N GLY A 89 -9.67 5.94 -15.77
CA GLY A 89 -9.20 6.60 -16.97
C GLY A 89 -7.89 6.04 -17.50
N ARG A 90 -7.33 6.79 -18.46
CA ARG A 90 -6.00 6.55 -19.03
C ARG A 90 -5.19 7.85 -18.92
N PRO A 91 -4.67 8.17 -17.72
CA PRO A 91 -3.92 9.41 -17.51
C PRO A 91 -2.62 9.44 -18.30
N GLU A 92 -2.13 10.64 -18.59
CA GLU A 92 -0.80 10.83 -19.16
C GLU A 92 0.29 10.53 -18.12
N ALA A 93 1.52 10.24 -18.57
CA ALA A 93 2.63 9.83 -17.70
C ALA A 93 2.85 10.76 -16.50
N LYS A 94 2.73 12.08 -16.69
CA LYS A 94 2.89 13.06 -15.60
C LYS A 94 1.78 12.95 -14.54
N ASP A 95 0.56 12.62 -14.97
CA ASP A 95 -0.58 12.45 -14.07
C ASP A 95 -0.54 11.08 -13.38
N MET A 96 -0.07 10.04 -14.05
CA MET A 96 0.25 8.75 -13.40
C MET A 96 1.19 8.95 -12.20
N ILE A 97 2.26 9.73 -12.38
CA ILE A 97 3.23 10.03 -11.32
C ILE A 97 2.55 10.78 -10.17
N ARG A 98 1.75 11.82 -10.45
CA ARG A 98 1.04 12.58 -9.41
C ARG A 98 0.09 11.71 -8.61
N VAL A 99 -0.69 10.87 -9.30
CA VAL A 99 -1.64 9.95 -8.67
C VAL A 99 -0.90 8.94 -7.80
N LEU A 100 0.16 8.30 -8.32
CA LEU A 100 0.95 7.37 -7.50
C LEU A 100 1.63 8.04 -6.32
N THR A 101 2.14 9.28 -6.44
CA THR A 101 2.70 10.00 -5.28
C THR A 101 1.66 10.15 -4.17
N ALA A 102 0.44 10.61 -4.51
CA ALA A 102 -0.63 10.77 -3.54
C ALA A 102 -1.08 9.42 -2.94
N ASP A 103 -1.13 8.37 -3.75
CA ASP A 103 -1.51 7.03 -3.28
C ASP A 103 -0.42 6.41 -2.37
N GLN A 104 0.86 6.65 -2.64
CA GLN A 104 1.95 6.26 -1.74
C GLN A 104 1.81 6.95 -0.38
N GLU A 105 1.49 8.25 -0.37
CA GLU A 105 1.23 9.01 0.88
C GLU A 105 -0.01 8.47 1.63
N ALA A 106 -1.07 8.09 0.91
CA ALA A 106 -2.25 7.47 1.52
C ALA A 106 -1.92 6.13 2.21
N VAL A 107 -1.02 5.32 1.64
CA VAL A 107 -0.57 4.08 2.27
C VAL A 107 0.34 4.35 3.47
N SER A 108 1.20 5.38 3.39
CA SER A 108 1.97 5.86 4.55
C SER A 108 1.07 6.24 5.72
N ASP A 109 -0.04 6.95 5.45
CA ASP A 109 -1.01 7.31 6.49
C ASP A 109 -1.70 6.08 7.10
N ALA A 110 -2.10 5.11 6.28
CA ALA A 110 -2.63 3.83 6.77
C ALA A 110 -1.61 3.09 7.65
N ALA A 111 -0.33 3.08 7.27
CA ALA A 111 0.74 2.49 8.06
C ALA A 111 0.91 3.20 9.42
N ARG A 112 0.84 4.54 9.47
CA ARG A 112 0.87 5.30 10.74
C ARG A 112 -0.28 4.92 11.67
N GLN A 113 -1.49 4.67 11.13
CA GLN A 113 -2.61 4.22 11.96
C GLN A 113 -2.36 2.83 12.55
N VAL A 114 -1.78 1.91 11.75
CA VAL A 114 -1.36 0.58 12.24
C VAL A 114 -0.32 0.70 13.35
N ILE A 115 0.73 1.52 13.16
CA ILE A 115 1.77 1.74 14.17
C ILE A 115 1.14 2.23 15.48
N LYS A 116 0.32 3.28 15.42
CA LYS A 116 -0.35 3.85 16.60
C LYS A 116 -1.22 2.82 17.33
N ALA A 117 -2.02 2.04 16.61
CA ALA A 117 -2.86 1.01 17.20
C ALA A 117 -2.03 -0.13 17.82
N ALA A 118 -0.96 -0.55 17.14
CA ALA A 118 -0.08 -1.61 17.59
C ALA A 118 0.73 -1.21 18.84
N GLU A 119 1.26 0.01 18.88
CA GLU A 119 1.95 0.56 20.06
C GLU A 119 1.02 0.63 21.27
N ALA A 120 -0.21 1.13 21.10
CA ALA A 120 -1.21 1.18 22.17
C ALA A 120 -1.59 -0.23 22.69
N ALA A 121 -1.46 -1.26 21.84
CA ALA A 121 -1.73 -2.66 22.18
C ALA A 121 -0.50 -3.42 22.72
N GLY A 122 0.69 -2.81 22.74
CA GLY A 122 1.94 -3.51 23.03
C GLY A 122 2.30 -4.59 21.99
N ASP A 123 1.85 -4.42 20.75
CA ASP A 123 2.13 -5.32 19.63
C ASP A 123 3.33 -4.85 18.79
N GLN A 124 4.53 -5.12 19.30
CA GLN A 124 5.78 -4.70 18.67
C GLN A 124 5.97 -5.23 17.25
N ALA A 125 5.56 -6.47 16.97
CA ALA A 125 5.74 -7.06 15.64
C ALA A 125 4.86 -6.38 14.58
N THR A 126 3.64 -5.97 14.94
CA THR A 126 2.79 -5.20 14.03
C THR A 126 3.28 -3.76 13.88
N ALA A 127 3.78 -3.14 14.95
CA ALA A 127 4.37 -1.80 14.88
C ALA A 127 5.62 -1.77 13.98
N ASP A 128 6.48 -2.79 14.06
CA ASP A 128 7.63 -2.95 13.18
C ASP A 128 7.21 -3.08 11.71
N LEU A 129 6.25 -3.96 11.41
CA LEU A 129 5.70 -4.11 10.06
C LEU A 129 5.18 -2.77 9.52
N GLY A 130 4.36 -2.05 10.30
CA GLY A 130 3.86 -0.74 9.91
C GLY A 130 4.99 0.28 9.66
N THR A 131 6.04 0.25 10.48
CA THR A 131 7.22 1.13 10.32
C THR A 131 7.99 0.82 9.04
N ARG A 132 8.23 -0.47 8.74
CA ARG A 132 8.88 -0.89 7.49
C ARG A 132 8.06 -0.47 6.27
N ARG A 133 6.73 -0.60 6.33
CA ARG A 133 5.84 -0.11 5.26
C ARG A 133 5.94 1.39 5.08
N LEU A 134 5.90 2.16 6.17
CA LEU A 134 5.99 3.62 6.15
C LEU A 134 7.27 4.09 5.43
N ASP A 135 8.43 3.54 5.78
CA ASP A 135 9.72 3.90 5.17
C ASP A 135 9.74 3.68 3.65
N VAL A 136 9.24 2.53 3.20
CA VAL A 136 9.14 2.21 1.77
C VAL A 136 8.25 3.21 1.03
N HIS A 137 7.06 3.50 1.59
CA HIS A 137 6.08 4.36 0.93
C HIS A 137 6.53 5.84 0.90
N GLU A 138 7.16 6.34 1.96
CA GLU A 138 7.77 7.68 1.97
C GLU A 138 8.90 7.81 0.94
N LYS A 139 9.74 6.78 0.82
CA LYS A 139 10.81 6.74 -0.19
C LYS A 139 10.26 6.72 -1.62
N HIS A 140 9.25 5.91 -1.89
CA HIS A 140 8.62 5.87 -3.21
C HIS A 140 7.90 7.17 -3.56
N ALA A 141 7.20 7.80 -2.60
CA ALA A 141 6.58 9.11 -2.79
C ALA A 141 7.63 10.18 -3.15
N TRP A 142 8.77 10.19 -2.47
CA TRP A 142 9.89 11.07 -2.82
C TRP A 142 10.40 10.82 -4.24
N MET A 143 10.72 9.57 -4.59
CA MET A 143 11.23 9.23 -5.92
C MET A 143 10.28 9.68 -7.04
N LEU A 144 8.97 9.44 -6.87
CA LEU A 144 7.95 9.87 -7.83
C LEU A 144 7.85 11.40 -7.90
N ARG A 145 7.80 12.08 -6.76
CA ARG A 145 7.74 13.56 -6.72
C ARG A 145 8.95 14.20 -7.40
N SER A 146 10.14 13.62 -7.28
CA SER A 146 11.35 14.13 -7.95
C SER A 146 11.29 14.08 -9.48
N HIS A 147 10.34 13.35 -10.09
CA HIS A 147 10.08 13.44 -11.54
C HIS A 147 9.21 14.65 -11.93
N LEU A 148 8.61 15.35 -10.95
CA LEU A 148 7.71 16.48 -11.17
C LEU A 148 8.35 17.85 -10.88
N GLU A 149 9.51 17.85 -10.23
CA GLU A 149 10.35 19.01 -9.92
C GLU A 149 11.22 19.42 -11.12
#